data_AF-A0A2G9T7A5-F1
#
_entry.id   AF-A0A2G9T7A5-F1
#
_cell.length_a   1.000
_cell.length_b   1.000
_cell.length_c   1.000
_cell.angle_alpha   90.00
_cell.angle_beta   90.00
_cell.angle_gamma   90.00
#
_symmetry.space_group_name_H-M   'P 1'
#
loop_
_entity.id
_entity.type
_entity.pdbx_description
1 polymer ?
#
loop_
_entity_poly.entity_id
_entity_poly.type
_entity_poly.pdbx_seq_one_letter_code
_entity_poly.pdbx_strand_id
1 'polypeptide(L)' 'CFVRQYGSVKVAEAGIHLNGQLSLGENIADNGGVKTAFNAYKAWRSNTSAEEPALPGFQNFTSEQMFFLAYAN' A
#
# COMPACT_ATOMS: atom_id res chain seq x y z
N CYS A 1 -3.66 -7.30 -16.56
CA CYS A 1 -2.86 -6.12 -16.15
C CYS A 1 -1.70 -6.53 -15.24
N PHE A 2 -1.99 -7.08 -14.05
CA PHE A 2 -0.97 -7.41 -13.04
C PHE A 2 0.16 -8.34 -13.51
N VAL A 3 -0.15 -9.41 -14.26
CA VAL A 3 0.90 -10.29 -14.81
C VAL A 3 1.95 -9.51 -15.60
N ARG A 4 1.52 -8.54 -16.43
CA ARG A 4 2.42 -7.70 -17.23
C ARG A 4 3.17 -6.69 -16.36
N GLN A 5 2.45 -6.00 -15.47
CA GLN A 5 3.03 -5.00 -14.58
C GLN A 5 4.14 -5.59 -13.72
N TYR A 6 3.84 -6.65 -12.97
CA TYR A 6 4.82 -7.28 -12.09
C TYR A 6 5.88 -8.03 -12.88
N GLY A 7 5.54 -8.63 -14.03
CA GLY A 7 6.50 -9.25 -14.94
C GLY A 7 7.54 -8.28 -15.52
N SER A 8 7.26 -6.98 -15.56
CA SER A 8 8.23 -5.96 -15.99
C SER A 8 9.18 -5.48 -14.88
N VAL A 9 8.98 -5.92 -13.64
CA VAL A 9 9.85 -5.55 -12.52
C VAL A 9 11.11 -6.41 -12.58
N LYS A 10 12.27 -5.76 -12.72
CA LYS A 10 13.59 -6.39 -12.63
C LYS A 10 14.13 -6.27 -11.21
N VAL A 11 14.50 -7.39 -10.61
CA VAL A 11 15.22 -7.45 -9.35
C VAL A 11 16.70 -7.23 -9.65
N ALA A 12 17.23 -6.06 -9.28
CA ALA A 12 18.57 -5.63 -9.69
C ALA A 12 19.67 -6.55 -9.17
N GLU A 13 19.52 -7.00 -7.93
CA GLU A 13 20.45 -7.84 -7.17
C GLU A 13 20.57 -9.25 -7.79
N ALA A 14 19.47 -9.76 -8.33
CA ALA A 14 19.42 -11.09 -8.94
C ALA A 14 19.52 -11.06 -10.48
N GLY A 15 19.42 -9.87 -11.09
CA GLY A 15 19.47 -9.69 -12.55
C GLY A 15 18.26 -10.26 -13.31
N ILE A 16 17.21 -10.72 -12.62
CA ILE A 16 16.04 -11.40 -13.21
C ILE A 16 14.76 -10.56 -13.11
N HIS A 17 13.78 -10.86 -13.95
CA HIS A 17 12.43 -10.31 -13.82
C HIS A 17 11.57 -11.18 -12.92
N LEU A 18 10.62 -10.57 -12.21
CA LEU A 18 9.61 -11.31 -11.45
C LEU A 18 8.73 -12.13 -12.40
N ASN A 19 8.29 -13.30 -11.94
CA ASN A 19 7.29 -14.07 -12.66
C ASN A 19 5.88 -13.61 -12.25
N GLY A 20 5.33 -12.68 -13.04
CA GLY A 20 4.01 -12.10 -12.75
C GLY A 20 2.84 -13.09 -12.81
N GLN A 21 3.00 -14.28 -13.41
CA GLN A 21 1.98 -15.34 -13.38
C GLN A 21 2.07 -16.13 -12.07
N LEU A 22 3.29 -16.42 -11.61
CA LEU A 22 3.54 -17.13 -10.34
C LEU A 22 3.02 -16.31 -9.15
N SER A 23 3.26 -15.00 -9.14
CA SER A 23 2.87 -14.12 -8.04
C SER A 23 1.47 -13.49 -8.20
N LEU A 24 0.67 -13.93 -9.18
CA LEU A 24 -0.56 -13.22 -9.56
C LEU A 24 -1.59 -13.14 -8.42
N GLY A 25 -1.77 -14.23 -7.67
CA GLY A 25 -2.73 -14.30 -6.56
C GLY A 25 -2.40 -13.27 -5.48
N GLU A 26 -1.16 -13.27 -5.01
CA GLU A 26 -0.66 -12.33 -4.00
C GLU A 26 -0.70 -10.89 -4.51
N ASN A 27 -0.28 -10.63 -5.75
CA ASN A 27 -0.37 -9.29 -6.34
C ASN A 27 -1.81 -8.75 -6.36
N ILE A 28 -2.80 -9.60 -6.64
CA ILE A 28 -4.22 -9.22 -6.57
C ILE A 28 -4.63 -8.95 -5.12
N ALA A 29 -4.24 -9.83 -4.20
CA ALA A 29 -4.54 -9.71 -2.78
C ALA A 29 -3.97 -8.42 -2.18
N ASP A 30 -2.70 -8.11 -2.45
CA ASP A 30 -2.02 -6.89 -1.97
C ASP A 30 -2.73 -5.62 -2.46
N ASN A 31 -2.98 -5.52 -3.77
CA ASN A 31 -3.63 -4.35 -4.36
C ASN A 31 -5.09 -4.21 -3.89
N GLY A 32 -5.81 -5.32 -3.79
CA GLY A 32 -7.19 -5.34 -3.29
C GLY A 32 -7.26 -5.00 -1.80
N GLY A 33 -6.36 -5.57 -1.00
CA GLY A 33 -6.27 -5.41 0.44
C GLY A 33 -5.96 -3.97 0.83
N VAL A 34 -4.89 -3.38 0.30
CA VAL A 34 -4.51 -1.99 0.63
C VAL A 34 -5.60 -1.00 0.21
N LYS A 35 -6.24 -1.21 -0.95
CA LYS A 35 -7.37 -0.37 -1.41
C LYS A 35 -8.57 -0.48 -0.47
N THR A 36 -8.90 -1.69 -0.02
CA THR A 36 -10.02 -1.94 0.88
C THR A 36 -9.77 -1.34 2.25
N ALA A 37 -8.58 -1.57 2.82
CA ALA A 37 -8.17 -1.00 4.10
C ALA A 37 -8.16 0.54 4.08
N PHE A 38 -7.63 1.15 3.02
CA PHE A 38 -7.61 2.61 2.90
C PHE A 38 -9.03 3.21 2.77
N ASN A 39 -9.93 2.55 2.04
CA ASN A 39 -11.33 2.98 1.97
C ASN A 39 -12.05 2.84 3.32
N ALA A 40 -11.80 1.76 4.06
CA ALA A 40 -12.33 1.58 5.41
C ALA A 40 -11.82 2.67 6.35
N TYR A 41 -10.52 2.99 6.28
CA TYR A 41 -9.91 4.08 7.06
C TYR A 41 -10.56 5.44 6.75
N LYS A 42 -10.74 5.80 5.48
CA LYS A 42 -11.44 7.04 5.10
C LYS A 42 -12.89 7.09 5.60
N ALA A 43 -13.62 5.97 5.48
CA ALA A 43 -15.00 5.88 5.96
C ALA A 43 -15.08 6.01 7.49
N TRP A 44 -14.11 5.45 8.21
CA TRP A 44 -14.01 5.63 9.66
C TRP A 44 -13.71 7.10 10.00
N ARG A 45 -12.74 7.73 9.33
CA ARG A 45 -12.39 9.15 9.53
C ARG A 45 -13.58 10.09 9.27
N SER A 46 -14.38 9.83 8.24
CA SER A 46 -15.55 10.66 7.93
C SER A 46 -16.68 10.53 8.95
N ASN A 47 -16.69 9.45 9.74
CA ASN A 47 -17.72 9.16 10.73
C ASN A 47 -17.29 9.47 12.18
N THR A 48 -16.08 9.97 12.40
CA THR A 48 -15.55 10.33 13.72
C THR A 48 -15.25 11.82 13.79
N SER A 49 -15.42 12.41 14.98
CA SER A 49 -14.98 13.78 15.30
C SER A 49 -13.58 13.82 15.92
N ALA A 50 -12.94 12.65 16.10
CA ALA A 50 -11.61 12.57 16.69
C ALA A 50 -10.54 13.08 15.72
N GLU A 51 -9.74 14.04 16.17
CA GLU A 51 -8.49 14.39 15.49
C GLU A 51 -7.45 13.28 15.72
N GLU A 52 -6.72 12.94 14.67
CA GLU A 52 -5.59 12.02 14.75
C GLU A 52 -4.31 12.83 15.00
N PRO A 53 -3.76 12.83 16.22
CA PRO A 53 -2.55 13.59 16.50
C PRO A 53 -1.40 13.04 15.68
N ALA A 54 -0.60 13.94 15.12
CA ALA A 54 0.60 13.54 14.39
C ALA A 54 1.62 12.87 15.32
N LEU A 55 2.31 11.84 14.80
CA LEU A 55 3.36 11.16 15.55
C LEU A 55 4.58 12.09 15.73
N PRO A 56 5.30 11.99 16.87
CA PRO A 56 6.55 12.70 17.08
C PRO A 56 7.56 12.39 15.96
N GLY A 57 8.07 13.41 15.28
CA GLY A 57 9.01 13.29 14.16
C GLY A 57 8.34 13.17 12.78
N PHE A 58 7.00 13.07 12.72
CA PHE A 58 6.23 12.93 11.48
C PHE A 58 5.14 14.00 11.32
N GLN A 59 5.29 15.14 12.01
CA GLN A 59 4.29 16.23 11.99
C GLN A 59 4.05 16.84 10.60
N ASN A 60 4.94 16.59 9.64
CA ASN A 60 4.81 17.07 8.27
C ASN A 60 4.00 16.14 7.36
N PHE A 61 3.52 14.99 7.87
CA PHE A 61 2.71 14.04 7.11
C PHE A 61 1.24 14.11 7.50
N THR A 62 0.37 13.95 6.51
CA THR A 62 -1.06 13.76 6.76
C THR A 62 -1.32 12.34 7.26
N SER A 63 -2.45 12.12 7.95
CA SER A 63 -2.82 10.79 8.40
C SER A 63 -2.97 9.78 7.25
N GLU A 64 -3.35 10.24 6.05
CA GLU A 64 -3.38 9.40 4.84
C GLU A 64 -1.98 9.03 4.34
N GLN A 65 -1.03 9.97 4.38
CA GLN A 65 0.37 9.65 4.06
C GLN A 65 0.94 8.67 5.09
N MET A 66 0.62 8.87 6.37
CA MET A 66 1.01 7.96 7.45
C MET A 66 0.43 6.56 7.26
N PHE A 67 -0.81 6.41 6.75
CA PHE A 67 -1.37 5.11 6.40
C PHE A 67 -0.48 4.35 5.40
N PHE A 68 -0.06 5.01 4.32
CA PHE A 68 0.79 4.36 3.31
C PHE A 68 2.22 4.14 3.78
N LEU A 69 2.76 5.02 4.64
CA LEU A 69 4.05 4.80 5.31
C LEU A 69 4.00 3.59 6.25
N ALA A 70 2.90 3.39 6.96
CA ALA A 70 2.71 2.23 7.83
C ALA A 70 2.54 0.93 7.03
N TYR A 71 1.83 0.98 5.90
CA TYR A 71 1.67 -0.18 5.00
C TYR A 71 3.00 -0.64 4.36
N ALA A 72 3.91 0.30 4.10
CA ALA A 72 5.17 0.03 3.41
C ALA A 72 6.36 -0.28 4.35
N ASN A 73 6.17 -0.24 5.67
CA ASN A 73 7.21 -0.55 6.66
C ASN A 73 7.40 -2.05 6.87
#